data_AF-A0A845K315-F1
#
_entry.id   AF-A0A845K315-F1
#
_cell.length_a   1.000
_cell.length_b   1.000
_cell.length_c   1.000
_cell.angle_alpha   90.00
_cell.angle_beta   90.00
_cell.angle_gamma   90.00
#
_symmetry.space_group_name_H-M   'P 1'
#
loop_
_entity.id
_entity.type
_entity.pdbx_description
1 polymer ?
#
loop_
_entity_poly.entity_id
_entity_poly.type
_entity_poly.pdbx_seq_one_letter_code
_entity_poly.pdbx_strand_id
1 'polypeptide(L)'
;MSGLKSAWELSLERSDKLAPELKSQKKLNKKQKLEIAEIRKEYTAKIADLDVTSQDKIRRLPDRIRPEEIEAHKVKLEAQFRLDKKNLEEEMEKEVEVVRNRKD
;
A
#
# COMPACT_ATOMS: atom_id res chain seq x y z
N MET A 1 10.13 -46.48 20.58
CA MET A 1 8.95 -45.97 19.83
C MET A 1 9.35 -44.66 19.18
N SER A 2 9.21 -44.58 17.85
CA SER A 2 9.82 -43.62 16.92
C SER A 2 9.81 -42.15 17.36
N GLY A 3 11.01 -41.61 17.63
CA GLY A 3 11.25 -40.20 17.98
C GLY A 3 11.65 -39.32 16.80
N LEU A 4 11.28 -39.69 15.56
CA LEU A 4 11.51 -38.88 14.38
C LEU A 4 10.25 -38.07 14.08
N LYS A 5 10.20 -36.84 14.59
CA LYS A 5 9.19 -35.85 14.19
C LYS A 5 9.24 -35.69 12.67
N SER A 6 8.07 -35.68 12.04
CA SER A 6 7.97 -35.52 10.59
C SER A 6 8.52 -34.15 10.19
N ALA A 7 9.14 -34.05 9.00
CA ALA A 7 9.65 -32.78 8.48
C ALA A 7 8.58 -31.67 8.46
N TRP A 8 7.32 -32.07 8.34
CA TRP A 8 6.16 -31.18 8.43
C TRP A 8 5.91 -30.63 9.84
N GLU A 9 6.02 -31.47 10.88
CA GLU A 9 5.92 -31.05 12.28
C GLU A 9 7.07 -30.13 12.68
N LEU A 10 8.29 -30.42 12.20
CA LEU A 10 9.45 -29.56 12.40
C LEU A 10 9.28 -28.19 11.70
N SER A 11 8.65 -28.17 10.53
CA SER A 11 8.34 -26.92 9.81
C SER A 11 7.29 -26.10 10.57
N LEU A 12 6.23 -26.74 11.06
CA LEU A 12 5.20 -26.10 11.89
C LEU A 12 5.78 -25.55 13.20
N GLU A 13 6.59 -26.33 13.93
CA GLU A 13 7.22 -25.87 15.17
C GLU A 13 8.21 -24.72 14.94
N ARG A 14 8.95 -24.73 13.81
CA ARG A 14 9.82 -23.61 13.45
C ARG A 14 9.02 -22.37 13.08
N SER A 15 7.92 -22.54 12.33
CA SER A 15 7.06 -21.42 11.94
C SER A 15 6.35 -20.80 13.15
N ASP A 16 5.89 -21.63 14.10
CA ASP A 16 5.28 -21.18 15.34
C ASP A 16 6.28 -20.45 16.26
N LYS A 17 7.57 -20.81 16.23
CA LYS A 17 8.64 -20.13 16.97
C LYS A 17 9.13 -18.86 16.30
N LEU A 18 9.09 -18.78 14.97
CA LEU A 18 9.54 -17.63 14.18
C LEU A 18 8.47 -16.53 14.08
N ALA A 19 7.19 -16.87 14.28
CA ALA A 19 6.08 -15.95 14.12
C ALA A 19 5.11 -15.88 15.32
N PRO A 20 5.58 -15.81 16.58
CA PRO A 20 4.67 -15.56 17.72
C PRO A 20 3.98 -14.20 17.60
N GLU A 21 4.58 -13.24 16.90
CA GLU A 21 4.05 -11.91 16.60
C GLU A 21 2.85 -11.92 15.62
N LEU A 22 2.75 -12.94 14.76
CA LEU A 22 1.58 -13.13 13.88
C LEU A 22 0.37 -13.70 14.65
N LYS A 23 0.61 -14.41 15.76
CA LYS A 23 -0.46 -14.87 16.68
C LYS A 23 -0.97 -13.75 17.59
N SER A 24 -0.15 -12.73 17.88
CA SER A 24 -0.57 -11.55 18.65
C SER A 24 -1.29 -10.48 17.82
N GLN A 25 -1.31 -10.62 16.48
CA GLN A 25 -2.25 -9.86 15.65
C GLN A 25 -3.67 -10.26 16.05
N LYS A 26 -4.35 -9.35 16.77
CA LYS A 26 -5.80 -9.45 17.04
C LYS A 26 -6.48 -10.00 15.79
N LYS A 27 -7.19 -11.13 15.92
CA LYS A 27 -7.98 -11.67 14.82
C LYS A 27 -8.95 -10.59 14.34
N LEU A 28 -8.62 -9.96 13.22
CA LEU A 28 -9.48 -8.95 12.61
C LEU A 28 -10.84 -9.58 12.31
N ASN A 29 -11.90 -8.92 12.77
CA ASN A 29 -13.27 -9.33 12.51
C ASN A 29 -13.52 -9.30 10.98
N LYS A 30 -14.45 -10.12 10.48
CA LYS A 30 -14.81 -10.13 9.06
C LYS A 30 -15.22 -8.73 8.58
N LYS A 31 -15.89 -7.95 9.44
CA LYS A 31 -16.27 -6.56 9.16
C LYS A 31 -15.04 -5.64 8.97
N GLN A 32 -14.07 -5.71 9.89
CA GLN A 32 -12.83 -4.93 9.81
C GLN A 32 -12.01 -5.28 8.56
N LYS A 33 -11.97 -6.56 8.16
CA LYS A 33 -11.28 -6.98 6.94
C LYS A 33 -11.93 -6.42 5.68
N LEU A 34 -13.26 -6.37 5.64
CA LEU A 34 -14.01 -5.78 4.51
C LEU A 34 -13.78 -4.27 4.44
N GLU A 35 -13.85 -3.57 5.57
CA GLU A 35 -13.62 -2.12 5.65
C GLU A 35 -12.19 -1.75 5.21
N ILE A 36 -11.17 -2.50 5.67
CA ILE A 36 -9.78 -2.33 5.20
C ILE A 36 -9.64 -2.60 3.69
N ALA A 37 -10.34 -3.60 3.16
CA ALA A 37 -10.28 -3.92 1.74
C ALA A 37 -10.95 -2.84 0.88
N GLU A 38 -12.01 -2.22 1.38
CA GLU A 38 -12.71 -1.11 0.74
C GLU A 38 -11.85 0.16 0.72
N ILE A 39 -11.28 0.55 1.87
CA ILE A 39 -10.32 1.66 1.98
C ILE A 39 -9.17 1.46 0.98
N ARG A 40 -8.56 0.27 0.93
CA ARG A 40 -7.49 0.00 -0.03
C ARG A 40 -7.93 0.14 -1.48
N LYS A 41 -9.15 -0.30 -1.83
CA LYS A 41 -9.68 -0.14 -3.18
C LYS A 41 -9.88 1.33 -3.53
N GLU A 42 -10.45 2.12 -2.63
CA GLU A 42 -10.67 3.56 -2.85
C GLU A 42 -9.35 4.31 -3.04
N TYR A 43 -8.37 4.08 -2.17
CA TYR A 43 -7.05 4.70 -2.30
C TYR A 43 -6.31 4.25 -3.57
N THR A 44 -6.45 2.98 -3.96
CA THR A 44 -5.89 2.49 -5.24
C THR A 44 -6.52 3.19 -6.43
N ALA A 45 -7.84 3.41 -6.41
CA ALA A 45 -8.54 4.16 -7.46
C ALA A 45 -8.06 5.63 -7.51
N LYS A 46 -7.97 6.31 -6.36
CA LYS A 46 -7.45 7.68 -6.27
C LYS A 46 -6.04 7.81 -6.83
N ILE A 47 -5.16 6.86 -6.52
CA ILE A 47 -3.78 6.84 -7.04
C ILE A 47 -3.77 6.63 -8.56
N ALA A 48 -4.62 5.75 -9.09
CA ALA A 48 -4.73 5.53 -10.52
C ALA A 48 -5.23 6.77 -11.27
N ASP A 49 -6.24 7.47 -10.73
CA ASP A 49 -6.75 8.72 -11.30
C ASP A 49 -5.68 9.83 -11.30
N LEU A 50 -4.90 9.93 -10.22
CA LEU A 50 -3.76 10.83 -10.13
C LEU A 50 -2.66 10.51 -11.15
N ASP A 51 -2.41 9.23 -11.42
CA ASP A 51 -1.41 8.80 -12.41
C ASP A 51 -1.88 9.17 -13.83
N VAL A 52 -3.13 8.85 -14.18
CA VAL A 52 -3.71 9.18 -15.48
C VAL A 52 -3.70 10.70 -15.72
N THR A 53 -4.10 11.50 -14.73
CA THR A 53 -4.11 12.97 -14.85
C THR A 53 -2.69 13.54 -14.95
N SER A 54 -1.72 12.97 -14.24
CA SER A 54 -0.31 13.40 -14.31
C SER A 54 0.31 13.05 -15.66
N GLN A 55 0.03 11.86 -16.19
CA GLN A 55 0.48 11.47 -17.53
C GLN A 55 -0.14 12.33 -18.63
N ASP A 56 -1.43 12.66 -18.55
CA ASP A 56 -2.09 13.56 -19.50
C ASP A 56 -1.46 14.97 -19.46
N LYS A 57 -1.15 15.48 -18.25
CA LYS A 57 -0.40 16.74 -18.10
C LYS A 57 0.97 16.67 -18.76
N ILE A 58 1.75 15.60 -18.54
CA ILE A 58 3.07 15.41 -19.16
C ILE A 58 2.97 15.39 -20.69
N ARG A 59 1.98 14.66 -21.24
CA ARG A 59 1.76 14.56 -22.69
C ARG A 59 1.45 15.91 -23.34
N ARG A 60 0.78 16.81 -22.62
CA ARG A 60 0.40 18.16 -23.09
C ARG A 60 1.44 19.25 -22.78
N LEU A 61 2.53 18.94 -22.06
CA LEU A 61 3.62 19.90 -21.80
C LEU A 61 4.25 20.47 -23.09
N PRO A 62 4.49 19.68 -24.15
CA PRO A 62 5.12 20.18 -25.38
C PRO A 62 4.27 21.19 -26.15
N ASP A 63 2.94 21.16 -25.99
CA ASP A 63 2.03 22.07 -26.70
C ASP A 63 2.06 23.50 -26.13
N ARG A 64 2.63 23.69 -24.92
CA ARG A 64 2.51 24.94 -24.14
C ARG A 64 3.84 25.55 -23.75
N ILE A 65 4.92 24.77 -23.79
CA ILE A 65 6.20 25.14 -23.20
C ILE A 65 7.30 25.01 -24.26
N ARG A 66 8.30 25.88 -24.18
CA ARG A 66 9.47 25.82 -25.05
C ARG A 66 10.22 24.51 -24.80
N PRO A 67 10.74 23.83 -25.85
CA PRO A 67 11.42 22.54 -25.72
C PRO A 67 12.50 22.48 -24.64
N GLU A 68 13.22 23.59 -24.43
CA GLU A 68 14.28 23.75 -23.43
C GLU A 68 13.80 23.65 -21.97
N GLU A 69 12.54 24.00 -21.71
CA GLU A 69 11.96 24.05 -20.36
C GLU A 69 11.07 22.83 -20.05
N ILE A 70 10.72 22.01 -21.05
CA ILE A 70 9.85 20.83 -20.90
C ILE A 70 10.43 19.86 -19.86
N GLU A 71 11.73 19.57 -19.94
CA GLU A 71 12.41 18.64 -19.04
C GLU A 71 12.28 19.10 -17.57
N ALA A 72 12.54 20.38 -17.31
CA ALA A 72 12.45 20.97 -15.98
C ALA A 72 11.02 20.93 -15.43
N HIS A 73 10.02 21.20 -16.27
CA HIS A 73 8.61 21.12 -15.90
C HIS A 73 8.15 19.68 -15.64
N LYS A 74 8.63 18.72 -16.45
CA LYS A 74 8.35 17.30 -16.28
C LYS A 74 8.91 16.79 -14.95
N VAL A 75 10.17 17.09 -14.63
CA VAL A 75 10.80 16.70 -13.36
C VAL A 75 10.04 17.27 -12.16
N LYS A 76 9.61 18.54 -12.21
CA LYS A 76 8.78 19.15 -11.15
C LYS A 76 7.44 18.44 -11.00
N LEU A 77 6.77 18.14 -12.10
CA LEU A 77 5.47 17.47 -12.11
C LEU A 77 5.57 16.03 -11.59
N GLU A 78 6.62 15.30 -11.96
CA GLU A 78 6.91 13.96 -11.44
C GLU A 78 7.30 13.98 -9.95
N ALA A 79 8.01 15.01 -9.49
CA ALA A 79 8.32 15.18 -8.07
C ALA A 79 7.04 15.42 -7.26
N GLN A 80 6.14 16.28 -7.77
CA GLN A 80 4.84 16.53 -7.15
C GLN A 80 4.00 15.25 -7.10
N PHE A 81 3.91 14.51 -8.20
CA PHE A 81 3.17 13.25 -8.26
C PHE A 81 3.70 12.21 -7.25
N ARG A 82 5.03 12.09 -7.12
CA ARG A 82 5.65 11.20 -6.12
C ARG A 82 5.29 11.60 -4.70
N LEU A 83 5.26 12.90 -4.40
CA LEU A 83 4.86 13.41 -3.09
C LEU A 83 3.38 13.12 -2.80
N ASP A 84 2.51 13.43 -3.76
CA ASP A 84 1.06 13.24 -3.63
C ASP A 84 0.72 11.75 -3.45
N LYS A 85 1.38 10.87 -4.21
CA LYS A 85 1.24 9.41 -4.04
C LYS A 85 1.66 8.96 -2.65
N LYS A 86 2.80 9.45 -2.15
CA LYS A 86 3.28 9.10 -0.81
C LYS A 86 2.32 9.57 0.28
N ASN A 87 1.79 10.79 0.16
CA ASN A 87 0.80 11.30 1.11
C ASN A 87 -0.46 10.44 1.14
N LEU A 88 -0.96 10.00 -0.02
CA LEU A 88 -2.11 9.09 -0.11
C LEU A 88 -1.82 7.72 0.49
N GLU A 89 -0.62 7.18 0.31
CA GLU A 89 -0.20 5.92 0.94
C GLU A 89 -0.14 6.05 2.47
N GLU A 90 0.41 7.16 2.99
CA GLU A 90 0.45 7.44 4.43
C GLU A 90 -0.94 7.63 5.03
N GLU A 91 -1.86 8.31 4.33
CA GLU A 91 -3.25 8.44 4.75
C GLU A 91 -3.97 7.09 4.77
N MET A 92 -3.79 6.27 3.72
CA MET A 92 -4.34 4.92 3.67
C MET A 92 -3.85 4.08 4.85
N GLU A 93 -2.56 4.13 5.19
CA GLU A 93 -2.01 3.39 6.33
C GLU A 93 -2.61 3.85 7.66
N LYS A 94 -2.76 5.16 7.87
CA LYS A 94 -3.42 5.72 9.06
C LYS A 94 -4.87 5.24 9.19
N GLU A 95 -5.64 5.27 8.10
CA GLU A 95 -7.03 4.79 8.12
C GLU A 95 -7.12 3.29 8.41
N VAL A 96 -6.25 2.49 7.78
CA VAL A 96 -6.17 1.04 8.03
C VAL A 96 -5.78 0.77 9.49
N GLU A 97 -4.87 1.55 10.07
CA GLU A 97 -4.48 1.42 11.47
C GLU A 97 -5.63 1.79 12.43
N VAL A 98 -6.41 2.83 12.12
CA VAL A 98 -7.61 3.18 12.88
C VAL A 98 -8.62 2.03 12.87
N VAL A 99 -8.88 1.41 11.71
CA VAL A 99 -9.79 0.25 11.62
C VAL A 99 -9.25 -0.96 12.38
N ARG A 100 -7.93 -1.18 12.37
CA ARG A 100 -7.28 -2.26 13.15
C ARG A 100 -7.35 -2.02 14.66
N ASN A 101 -7.27 -0.77 15.10
CA ASN A 101 -7.26 -0.40 16.51
C ASN A 101 -8.66 -0.19 17.10
N ARG A 102 -9.70 -0.08 16.26
CA ARG A 102 -11.10 -0.18 16.69
C ARG A 102 -11.29 -1.49 17.47
N LYS A 103 -11.50 -1.37 18.77
CA LYS A 103 -12.03 -2.48 19.59
C LYS A 103 -13.52 -2.59 19.25
N ASP A 104 -13.96 -3.78 18.87
CA ASP A 104 -15.37 -4.16 18.97
C ASP A 104 -15.86 -3.98 20.42
#